data_AF-A0A8K0SU60-F1
#
_entry.id   AF-A0A8K0SU60-F1
#
_cell.length_a   1.000
_cell.length_b   1.000
_cell.length_c   1.000
_cell.angle_alpha   90.00
_cell.angle_beta   90.00
_cell.angle_gamma   90.00
#
_symmetry.space_group_name_H-M   'P 1'
#
loop_
_entity.id
_entity.type
_entity.pdbx_description
1 polymer ?
#
loop_
_entity_poly.entity_id
_entity_poly.type
_entity_poly.pdbx_seq_one_letter_code
_entity_poly.pdbx_strand_id
1 'polypeptide(L)'
;MHLSLQATSSRAKALHLAALTTWLCLFLYCSRYAFADPSSAFFQRARAYTPQHSAIREAEADDYVSRLLGKAAHSHSFSGSRSSQKLQAFGEDVSREEICVGIPSLKRDNEQFLRRAVASLLDSLDEKEHLELYLIVLLADQEPDTNPAYGQAWLEYLADEVLIYDKDTSTLPAGLANYRRLPPKDVPPAKRKKHLRLDHAALLQACQRRQAPYFVIIEDDVIASRDWYKRLRWGLDEAESTHSPRDWLYLRLFYSETFLGWHAEEDLIYLRNILLVYFCVSGLTRHMRTYIGVYFWTTAFIALHFMAGRVFLYGYSPGLHEMPNYGCCGQGLAIPNRHLAMLEDRFLQPPFLIAGDALIEEIANEDGFRKLALVPSVLQHVGVRGSSAPGGKIRKTFNFSFERLRTT
;
A
#
# COMPACT_ATOMS: atom_id res chain seq x y z
N MET A 1 -31.04 43.64 43.25
CA MET A 1 -29.78 42.86 43.28
C MET A 1 -29.99 41.35 43.14
N HIS A 2 -30.95 40.74 43.86
CA HIS A 2 -31.26 39.29 43.80
C HIS A 2 -31.66 38.73 42.41
N LEU A 3 -32.47 39.44 41.64
CA LEU A 3 -32.90 39.03 40.29
C LEU A 3 -31.73 38.91 39.29
N SER A 4 -30.70 39.76 39.41
CA SER A 4 -29.52 39.70 38.54
C SER A 4 -28.63 38.48 38.85
N LEU A 5 -28.56 38.07 40.11
CA LEU A 5 -27.77 36.92 40.55
C LEU A 5 -28.41 35.59 40.09
N GLN A 6 -29.74 35.47 40.18
CA GLN A 6 -30.46 34.28 39.69
C GLN A 6 -30.39 34.12 38.16
N ALA A 7 -30.51 35.22 37.40
CA ALA A 7 -30.38 35.19 35.94
C ALA A 7 -28.97 34.74 35.48
N THR A 8 -27.92 35.16 36.19
CA THR A 8 -26.55 34.71 35.91
C THR A 8 -26.29 33.24 36.25
N SER A 9 -26.92 32.72 37.31
CA SER A 9 -26.84 31.29 37.70
C SER A 9 -27.52 30.37 36.67
N SER A 10 -28.69 30.76 36.16
CA SER A 10 -29.41 30.02 35.12
C SER A 10 -28.62 29.93 33.81
N ARG A 11 -28.01 31.04 33.37
CA ARG A 11 -27.16 31.09 32.17
C ARG A 11 -25.92 30.20 32.28
N ALA A 12 -25.24 30.20 33.43
CA ALA A 12 -24.08 29.33 33.66
C ALA A 12 -24.48 27.85 33.59
N LYS A 13 -25.60 27.45 34.22
CA LYS A 13 -26.12 26.08 34.13
C LYS A 13 -26.46 25.67 32.69
N ALA A 14 -27.10 26.56 31.92
CA ALA A 14 -27.41 26.32 30.51
C ALA A 14 -26.15 26.10 29.67
N LEU A 15 -25.09 26.90 29.90
CA LEU A 15 -23.81 26.74 29.21
C LEU A 15 -23.11 25.41 29.57
N HIS A 16 -23.16 24.98 30.85
CA HIS A 16 -22.62 23.68 31.26
C HIS A 16 -23.39 22.52 30.63
N LEU A 17 -24.71 22.62 30.56
CA LEU A 17 -25.56 21.61 29.92
C LEU A 17 -25.26 21.53 28.41
N ALA A 18 -25.15 22.67 27.73
CA ALA A 18 -24.79 22.72 26.32
C ALA A 18 -23.42 22.08 26.06
N ALA A 19 -22.39 22.43 26.84
CA ALA A 19 -21.06 21.85 26.71
C ALA A 19 -21.07 20.32 26.95
N LEU A 20 -21.82 19.85 27.96
CA LEU A 20 -21.98 18.42 28.22
C LEU A 20 -22.67 17.71 27.06
N THR A 21 -23.77 18.25 26.55
CA THR A 21 -24.49 17.67 25.41
C THR A 21 -23.59 17.60 24.18
N THR A 22 -22.88 18.68 23.86
CA THR A 22 -21.93 18.71 22.74
C THR A 22 -20.82 17.68 22.92
N TRP A 23 -20.21 17.62 24.11
CA TRP A 23 -19.15 16.65 24.40
C TRP A 23 -19.66 15.20 24.28
N LEU A 24 -20.84 14.89 24.82
CA LEU A 24 -21.44 13.56 24.72
C LEU A 24 -21.77 13.18 23.27
N CYS A 25 -22.33 14.12 22.48
CA CYS A 25 -22.60 13.89 21.06
C CYS A 25 -21.30 13.59 20.30
N LEU A 26 -20.22 14.35 20.54
CA LEU A 26 -18.93 14.11 19.91
C LEU A 26 -18.28 12.80 20.39
N PHE A 27 -18.38 12.47 21.67
CA PHE A 27 -17.88 11.22 22.22
C PHE A 27 -18.58 10.03 21.57
N LEU A 28 -19.92 10.07 21.48
CA LEU A 28 -20.72 9.04 20.82
C LEU A 28 -20.37 8.96 19.32
N TYR A 29 -20.20 10.09 18.65
CA TYR A 29 -19.74 10.12 17.26
C TYR A 29 -18.37 9.44 17.08
N CYS A 30 -17.38 9.81 17.90
CA CYS A 30 -16.03 9.22 17.84
C CYS A 30 -16.08 7.71 18.13
N SER A 31 -16.79 7.28 19.18
CA SER A 31 -16.96 5.85 19.50
C SER A 31 -17.60 5.03 18.36
N ARG A 32 -18.44 5.67 17.55
CA ARG A 32 -19.12 5.01 16.42
C ARG A 32 -18.24 4.92 15.18
N TYR A 33 -17.48 5.98 14.87
CA TYR A 33 -16.81 6.16 13.58
C TYR A 33 -15.28 6.10 13.61
N ALA A 34 -14.64 6.37 14.76
CA ALA A 34 -13.18 6.29 14.90
C ALA A 34 -12.66 4.88 15.20
N PHE A 35 -13.53 3.86 15.16
CA PHE A 35 -13.17 2.48 15.50
C PHE A 35 -12.08 1.85 14.62
N ALA A 36 -11.86 2.40 13.42
CA ALA A 36 -10.88 1.92 12.45
C ALA A 36 -9.54 2.66 12.52
N ASP A 37 -9.44 3.76 13.27
CA ASP A 37 -8.19 4.50 13.42
C ASP A 37 -7.32 3.86 14.52
N PRO A 38 -6.14 3.32 14.19
CA PRO A 38 -5.25 2.64 15.14
C PRO A 38 -4.68 3.55 16.23
N SER A 39 -4.74 4.87 16.05
CA SER A 39 -4.32 5.88 17.03
C SER A 39 -5.47 6.39 17.91
N SER A 40 -6.70 5.92 17.67
CA SER A 40 -7.89 6.28 18.44
C SER A 40 -8.01 5.46 19.73
N ALA A 41 -8.47 6.10 20.81
CA ALA A 41 -8.89 5.39 22.02
C ALA A 41 -10.12 4.49 21.77
N PHE A 42 -10.86 4.76 20.69
CA PHE A 42 -12.04 3.98 20.29
C PHE A 42 -11.70 2.83 19.32
N PHE A 43 -10.42 2.59 19.03
CA PHE A 43 -9.97 1.56 18.10
C PHE A 43 -10.44 0.16 18.51
N GLN A 44 -11.22 -0.49 17.64
CA GLN A 44 -11.73 -1.84 17.88
C GLN A 44 -11.04 -2.82 16.95
N ARG A 45 -9.93 -3.42 17.41
CA ARG A 45 -9.10 -4.34 16.60
C ARG A 45 -9.91 -5.38 15.84
N ALA A 46 -10.80 -6.11 16.51
CA ALA A 46 -11.59 -7.17 15.89
C ALA A 46 -12.43 -6.67 14.70
N ARG A 47 -13.00 -5.47 14.82
CA ARG A 47 -13.82 -4.84 13.78
C ARG A 47 -12.99 -4.15 12.71
N ALA A 48 -11.91 -3.47 13.10
CA ALA A 48 -11.07 -2.68 12.20
C ALA A 48 -10.27 -3.54 11.23
N TYR A 49 -9.76 -4.69 11.69
CA TYR A 49 -9.02 -5.64 10.86
C TYR A 49 -9.91 -6.65 10.12
N THR A 50 -11.25 -6.49 10.17
CA THR A 50 -12.15 -7.37 9.41
C THR A 50 -11.99 -7.05 7.92
N PRO A 51 -11.52 -8.00 7.08
CA PRO A 51 -11.45 -7.82 5.64
C PRO A 51 -12.85 -7.60 5.07
N GLN A 52 -13.03 -6.54 4.28
CA GLN A 52 -14.28 -6.22 3.60
C GLN A 52 -14.03 -6.11 2.09
N HIS A 53 -13.29 -5.08 1.67
CA HIS A 53 -12.97 -4.86 0.28
C HIS A 53 -11.95 -5.89 -0.22
N SER A 54 -10.91 -6.17 0.57
CA SER A 54 -9.89 -7.15 0.21
C SER A 54 -10.47 -8.55 0.00
N ALA A 55 -11.36 -9.01 0.88
CA ALA A 55 -12.02 -10.32 0.73
C ALA A 55 -12.85 -10.44 -0.56
N ILE A 56 -13.52 -9.35 -0.98
CA ILE A 56 -14.25 -9.31 -2.25
C ILE A 56 -13.26 -9.40 -3.42
N ARG A 57 -12.17 -8.64 -3.37
CA ARG A 57 -11.13 -8.66 -4.40
C ARG A 57 -10.41 -10.01 -4.51
N GLU A 58 -10.19 -10.71 -3.38
CA GLU A 58 -9.66 -12.07 -3.38
C GLU A 58 -10.60 -13.06 -4.09
N ALA A 59 -11.91 -12.96 -3.86
CA ALA A 59 -12.90 -13.80 -4.53
C ALA A 59 -12.99 -13.52 -6.03
N GLU A 60 -12.92 -12.26 -6.45
CA GLU A 60 -12.91 -11.86 -7.86
C GLU A 60 -11.65 -12.33 -8.57
N ALA A 61 -10.49 -12.25 -7.91
CA ALA A 61 -9.24 -12.78 -8.42
C ALA A 61 -9.30 -14.31 -8.64
N ASP A 62 -9.89 -15.05 -7.69
CA ASP A 62 -10.09 -16.50 -7.83
C ASP A 62 -11.09 -16.85 -8.96
N ASP A 63 -12.18 -16.08 -9.12
CA ASP A 63 -13.13 -16.23 -10.23
C ASP A 63 -12.48 -15.94 -11.59
N TYR A 64 -11.68 -14.88 -11.69
CA TYR A 64 -10.98 -14.51 -12.91
C TYR A 64 -10.06 -15.63 -13.40
N VAL A 65 -9.24 -16.19 -12.51
CA VAL A 65 -8.37 -17.33 -12.84
C VAL A 65 -9.18 -18.55 -13.26
N SER A 66 -10.28 -18.83 -12.56
CA SER A 66 -11.15 -19.98 -12.88
C SER A 66 -11.76 -19.85 -14.29
N ARG A 67 -12.24 -18.66 -14.65
CA ARG A 67 -12.75 -18.37 -16.01
C ARG A 67 -11.66 -18.46 -17.06
N LEU A 68 -10.46 -17.96 -16.78
CA LEU A 68 -9.32 -18.02 -17.68
C LEU A 68 -8.94 -19.48 -18.00
N LEU A 69 -8.78 -20.31 -16.96
CA LEU A 69 -8.43 -21.72 -17.13
C LEU A 69 -9.56 -22.52 -17.81
N GLY A 70 -10.82 -22.20 -17.52
CA GLY A 70 -11.96 -22.79 -18.22
C GLY A 70 -11.95 -22.47 -19.72
N LYS A 71 -11.67 -21.22 -20.11
CA LYS A 71 -11.53 -20.83 -21.53
C LYS A 71 -10.36 -21.55 -22.19
N ALA A 72 -9.23 -21.67 -21.50
CA ALA A 72 -8.05 -22.38 -22.01
C ALA A 72 -8.33 -23.86 -22.27
N ALA A 73 -9.09 -24.53 -21.39
CA ALA A 73 -9.45 -25.93 -21.55
C ALA A 73 -10.39 -26.20 -22.74
N HIS A 74 -11.25 -25.23 -23.10
CA HIS A 74 -12.25 -25.39 -24.16
C HIS A 74 -11.81 -24.90 -25.54
N SER A 75 -10.73 -24.11 -25.64
CA SER A 75 -10.24 -23.57 -26.90
C SER A 75 -8.87 -24.13 -27.25
N HIS A 76 -8.82 -25.00 -28.27
CA HIS A 76 -7.55 -25.47 -28.86
C HIS A 76 -6.68 -24.32 -29.42
N SER A 77 -7.24 -23.11 -29.58
CA SER A 77 -6.55 -21.90 -30.02
C SER A 77 -6.01 -21.05 -28.86
N PHE A 78 -6.31 -21.37 -27.60
CA PHE A 78 -5.77 -20.66 -26.44
C PHE A 78 -4.38 -21.19 -26.11
N SER A 79 -3.48 -21.11 -27.08
CA SER A 79 -2.11 -21.60 -26.98
C SER A 79 -1.18 -20.42 -27.22
N GLY A 80 -0.74 -19.79 -26.12
CA GLY A 80 0.20 -18.69 -26.16
C GLY A 80 0.27 -18.00 -24.81
N SER A 81 1.49 -17.69 -24.38
CA SER A 81 1.73 -16.79 -23.24
C SER A 81 1.02 -15.45 -23.45
N ARG A 82 0.75 -14.71 -22.38
CA ARG A 82 0.20 -13.34 -22.47
C ARG A 82 1.00 -12.47 -23.44
N SER A 83 2.33 -12.57 -23.41
CA SER A 83 3.23 -11.89 -24.34
C SER A 83 3.03 -12.30 -25.80
N SER A 84 2.74 -13.57 -26.08
CA SER A 84 2.42 -14.05 -27.43
C SER A 84 1.07 -13.51 -27.92
N GLN A 85 0.08 -13.42 -27.03
CA GLN A 85 -1.23 -12.85 -27.34
C GLN A 85 -1.14 -11.34 -27.62
N LYS A 86 -0.34 -10.60 -26.85
CA LYS A 86 -0.05 -9.18 -27.12
C LYS A 86 0.59 -8.98 -28.48
N LEU A 87 1.59 -9.80 -28.82
CA LEU A 87 2.29 -9.74 -30.10
C LEU A 87 1.33 -10.00 -31.28
N GLN A 88 0.44 -10.99 -31.16
CA GLN A 88 -0.56 -11.30 -32.19
C GLN A 88 -1.59 -10.19 -32.38
N ALA A 89 -2.00 -9.55 -31.28
CA ALA A 89 -3.03 -8.51 -31.34
C ALA A 89 -2.49 -7.15 -31.84
N PHE A 90 -1.20 -6.81 -31.60
CA PHE A 90 -0.70 -5.45 -31.84
C PHE A 90 0.72 -5.33 -32.44
N GLY A 91 1.42 -6.43 -32.75
CA GLY A 91 2.77 -6.41 -33.34
C GLY A 91 3.90 -6.22 -32.30
N GLU A 92 5.13 -5.96 -32.79
CA GLU A 92 6.37 -5.88 -31.97
C GLU A 92 6.62 -4.50 -31.33
N ASP A 93 5.65 -3.59 -31.33
CA ASP A 93 5.86 -2.21 -30.89
C ASP A 93 5.95 -2.09 -29.36
N VAL A 94 7.17 -2.26 -28.83
CA VAL A 94 7.52 -2.13 -27.40
C VAL A 94 7.29 -0.70 -26.89
N SER A 95 7.18 0.31 -27.77
CA SER A 95 6.97 1.72 -27.37
C SER A 95 5.62 1.99 -26.68
N ARG A 96 4.75 0.98 -26.62
CA ARG A 96 3.44 1.05 -25.96
C ARG A 96 3.45 0.57 -24.50
N GLU A 97 4.57 0.00 -24.02
CA GLU A 97 4.70 -0.42 -22.62
C GLU A 97 4.98 0.78 -21.73
N GLU A 98 3.97 1.27 -21.04
CA GLU A 98 4.08 2.40 -20.12
C GLU A 98 4.59 1.98 -18.75
N ILE A 99 4.27 0.75 -18.32
CA ILE A 99 4.50 0.26 -16.96
C ILE A 99 5.04 -1.17 -16.98
N CYS A 100 6.24 -1.36 -16.41
CA CYS A 100 6.78 -2.70 -16.14
C CYS A 100 6.63 -3.06 -14.66
N VAL A 101 5.86 -4.10 -14.37
CA VAL A 101 5.60 -4.59 -13.01
C VAL A 101 6.52 -5.76 -12.69
N GLY A 102 7.23 -5.72 -11.57
CA GLY A 102 8.04 -6.82 -11.06
C GLY A 102 7.50 -7.35 -9.73
N ILE A 103 7.27 -8.66 -9.65
CA ILE A 103 6.75 -9.33 -8.44
C ILE A 103 7.73 -10.42 -8.00
N PRO A 104 8.50 -10.23 -6.91
CA PRO A 104 9.29 -11.30 -6.32
C PRO A 104 8.39 -12.19 -5.45
N SER A 105 8.52 -13.50 -5.60
CA SER A 105 7.79 -14.48 -4.83
C SER A 105 8.70 -15.59 -4.33
N LEU A 106 8.45 -16.05 -3.11
CA LEU A 106 9.11 -17.19 -2.49
C LEU A 106 8.05 -18.18 -2.02
N LYS A 107 8.38 -19.46 -2.02
CA LYS A 107 7.54 -20.49 -1.40
C LYS A 107 7.28 -20.13 0.07
N ARG A 108 6.01 -20.18 0.46
CA ARG A 108 5.55 -20.12 1.86
C ARG A 108 5.01 -21.47 2.31
N ASP A 109 5.04 -21.75 3.62
CA ASP A 109 4.56 -23.04 4.13
C ASP A 109 3.03 -23.12 4.23
N ASN A 110 2.38 -22.00 4.57
CA ASN A 110 0.96 -22.00 4.94
C ASN A 110 0.02 -21.57 3.81
N GLU A 111 0.35 -20.46 3.12
CA GLU A 111 -0.55 -19.83 2.16
C GLU A 111 0.26 -19.19 1.04
N GLN A 112 -0.17 -19.42 -0.21
CA GLN A 112 0.40 -18.81 -1.40
C GLN A 112 -0.49 -17.66 -1.85
N PHE A 113 0.09 -16.47 -1.96
CA PHE A 113 -0.66 -15.25 -2.29
C PHE A 113 -0.49 -14.82 -3.76
N LEU A 114 0.62 -15.21 -4.38
CA LEU A 114 1.04 -14.78 -5.71
C LEU A 114 -0.07 -14.87 -6.77
N ARG A 115 -0.82 -15.99 -6.80
CA ARG A 115 -1.90 -16.19 -7.77
C ARG A 115 -2.96 -15.08 -7.69
N ARG A 116 -3.41 -14.75 -6.47
CA ARG A 116 -4.42 -13.70 -6.26
C ARG A 116 -3.83 -12.31 -6.51
N ALA A 117 -2.58 -12.07 -6.10
CA ALA A 117 -1.90 -10.81 -6.36
C ALA A 117 -1.85 -10.51 -7.87
N VAL A 118 -1.30 -11.45 -8.66
CA VAL A 118 -1.22 -11.35 -10.13
C VAL A 118 -2.60 -11.21 -10.76
N ALA A 119 -3.56 -12.04 -10.37
CA ALA A 119 -4.91 -11.98 -10.90
C ALA A 119 -5.61 -10.64 -10.61
N SER A 120 -5.51 -10.12 -9.39
CA SER A 120 -6.17 -8.86 -9.00
C SER A 120 -5.58 -7.62 -9.69
N LEU A 121 -4.33 -7.69 -10.17
CA LEU A 121 -3.71 -6.64 -10.97
C LEU A 121 -4.25 -6.62 -12.40
N LEU A 122 -4.82 -7.74 -12.89
CA LEU A 122 -5.18 -7.93 -14.29
C LEU A 122 -6.70 -8.04 -14.53
N ASP A 123 -7.47 -8.50 -13.55
CA ASP A 123 -8.90 -8.87 -13.72
C ASP A 123 -9.84 -7.71 -14.12
N SER A 124 -9.41 -6.48 -13.91
CA SER A 124 -10.20 -5.25 -14.04
C SER A 124 -9.61 -4.27 -15.05
N LEU A 125 -8.52 -4.65 -15.72
CA LEU A 125 -7.92 -3.86 -16.79
C LEU A 125 -8.77 -3.96 -18.06
N ASP A 126 -8.90 -2.86 -18.78
CA ASP A 126 -9.43 -2.90 -20.14
C ASP A 126 -8.38 -3.37 -21.16
N GLU A 127 -8.81 -3.57 -22.41
CA GLU A 127 -7.93 -4.08 -23.47
C GLU A 127 -6.70 -3.20 -23.70
N LYS A 128 -6.80 -1.87 -23.53
CA LYS A 128 -5.69 -0.94 -23.73
C LYS A 128 -4.74 -0.99 -22.53
N GLU A 129 -5.27 -0.96 -21.32
CA GLU A 129 -4.51 -1.03 -20.07
C GLU A 129 -3.72 -2.35 -19.99
N HIS A 130 -4.30 -3.45 -20.47
CA HIS A 130 -3.60 -4.72 -20.59
C HIS A 130 -2.35 -4.64 -21.47
N LEU A 131 -2.33 -3.81 -22.50
CA LEU A 131 -1.17 -3.68 -23.40
C LEU A 131 -0.06 -2.87 -22.77
N GLU A 132 -0.44 -1.79 -22.08
CA GLU A 132 0.50 -0.86 -21.44
C GLU A 132 1.27 -1.48 -20.27
N LEU A 133 0.77 -2.58 -19.69
CA LEU A 133 1.37 -3.25 -18.54
C LEU A 133 2.15 -4.52 -18.92
N TYR A 134 3.47 -4.52 -18.71
CA TYR A 134 4.34 -5.71 -18.80
C TYR A 134 4.56 -6.32 -17.41
N LEU A 135 4.18 -7.58 -17.18
CA LEU A 135 4.20 -8.23 -15.87
C LEU A 135 5.28 -9.31 -15.79
N ILE A 136 6.26 -9.09 -14.91
CA ILE A 136 7.36 -10.00 -14.61
C ILE A 136 7.17 -10.61 -13.23
N VAL A 137 7.20 -11.93 -13.14
CA VAL A 137 7.20 -12.65 -11.87
C VAL A 137 8.56 -13.31 -11.66
N LEU A 138 9.21 -13.03 -10.54
CA LEU A 138 10.44 -13.72 -10.13
C LEU A 138 10.10 -14.77 -9.08
N LEU A 139 10.26 -16.05 -9.41
CA LEU A 139 10.27 -17.14 -8.43
C LEU A 139 11.68 -17.18 -7.82
N ALA A 140 11.84 -16.56 -6.66
CA ALA A 140 13.12 -16.24 -6.04
C ALA A 140 13.75 -17.40 -5.26
N ASP A 141 13.09 -18.56 -5.24
CA ASP A 141 13.55 -19.79 -4.58
C ASP A 141 14.89 -20.25 -5.15
N GLN A 142 15.67 -20.98 -4.34
CA GLN A 142 16.96 -21.53 -4.79
C GLN A 142 16.77 -22.65 -5.80
N GLU A 143 15.70 -23.42 -5.63
CA GLU A 143 15.28 -24.52 -6.48
C GLU A 143 13.87 -24.18 -6.99
N PRO A 144 13.71 -23.79 -8.27
CA PRO A 144 12.48 -23.18 -8.75
C PRO A 144 11.29 -24.15 -8.75
N ASP A 145 11.55 -25.44 -8.97
CA ASP A 145 10.56 -26.52 -8.94
C ASP A 145 9.93 -26.76 -7.57
N THR A 146 10.56 -26.28 -6.49
CA THR A 146 9.99 -26.33 -5.14
C THR A 146 8.87 -25.30 -4.92
N ASN A 147 8.79 -24.27 -5.76
CA ASN A 147 7.78 -23.22 -5.68
C ASN A 147 6.43 -23.74 -6.25
N PRO A 148 5.32 -23.67 -5.50
CA PRO A 148 4.01 -24.14 -5.98
C PRO A 148 3.48 -23.45 -7.24
N ALA A 149 4.00 -22.27 -7.59
CA ALA A 149 3.63 -21.54 -8.80
C ALA A 149 4.43 -21.99 -10.04
N TYR A 150 5.55 -22.70 -9.86
CA TYR A 150 6.39 -23.15 -10.97
C TYR A 150 5.62 -24.12 -11.89
N GLY A 151 5.65 -23.86 -13.19
CA GLY A 151 4.98 -24.67 -14.21
C GLY A 151 3.45 -24.65 -14.16
N GLN A 152 2.85 -23.75 -13.37
CA GLN A 152 1.40 -23.65 -13.32
C GLN A 152 0.84 -22.94 -14.57
N ALA A 153 -0.19 -23.51 -15.17
CA ALA A 153 -0.82 -22.95 -16.38
C ALA A 153 -1.32 -21.50 -16.18
N TRP A 154 -1.87 -21.17 -15.00
CA TRP A 154 -2.33 -19.80 -14.73
C TRP A 154 -1.18 -18.79 -14.78
N LEU A 155 0.03 -19.17 -14.38
CA LEU A 155 1.18 -18.27 -14.37
C LEU A 155 1.69 -18.03 -15.79
N GLU A 156 1.67 -19.06 -16.64
CA GLU A 156 1.97 -18.94 -18.08
C GLU A 156 1.01 -17.99 -18.81
N TYR A 157 -0.28 -18.01 -18.45
CA TYR A 157 -1.28 -17.15 -19.06
C TYR A 157 -1.32 -15.72 -18.51
N LEU A 158 -0.88 -15.50 -17.27
CA LEU A 158 -1.00 -14.19 -16.62
C LEU A 158 0.30 -13.38 -16.63
N ALA A 159 1.47 -14.02 -16.57
CA ALA A 159 2.75 -13.32 -16.62
C ALA A 159 3.27 -13.21 -18.05
N ASP A 160 3.85 -12.07 -18.42
CA ASP A 160 4.54 -11.93 -19.69
C ASP A 160 5.90 -12.63 -19.67
N GLU A 161 6.57 -12.60 -18.50
CA GLU A 161 7.88 -13.18 -18.24
C GLU A 161 7.95 -13.76 -16.82
N VAL A 162 8.50 -14.96 -16.69
CA VAL A 162 8.78 -15.60 -15.39
C VAL A 162 10.27 -15.79 -15.25
N LEU A 163 10.86 -15.16 -14.25
CA LEU A 163 12.28 -15.29 -13.93
C LEU A 163 12.47 -16.39 -12.88
N ILE A 164 13.49 -17.22 -13.07
CA ILE A 164 13.89 -18.25 -12.11
C ILE A 164 15.41 -18.25 -11.94
N TYR A 165 15.89 -18.55 -10.74
CA TYR A 165 17.31 -18.86 -10.55
C TYR A 165 17.55 -20.34 -10.84
N ASP A 166 18.49 -20.63 -11.72
CA ASP A 166 18.80 -22.02 -12.08
C ASP A 166 20.30 -22.17 -12.38
N LYS A 167 20.88 -23.29 -11.93
CA LYS A 167 22.27 -23.66 -12.21
C LYS A 167 22.41 -24.38 -13.55
N ASP A 168 21.32 -24.99 -14.02
CA ASP A 168 21.34 -25.76 -15.26
C ASP A 168 21.34 -24.83 -16.48
N THR A 169 22.09 -25.23 -17.51
CA THR A 169 22.16 -24.56 -18.82
C THR A 169 21.43 -25.34 -19.92
N SER A 170 20.82 -26.49 -19.59
CA SER A 170 19.98 -27.28 -20.48
C SER A 170 18.76 -26.50 -20.97
N THR A 171 18.14 -26.89 -22.08
CA THR A 171 16.89 -26.25 -22.51
C THR A 171 15.77 -26.44 -21.47
N LEU A 172 15.03 -25.36 -21.17
CA LEU A 172 13.84 -25.44 -20.31
C LEU A 172 12.85 -26.50 -20.84
N PRO A 173 12.14 -27.22 -19.95
CA PRO A 173 11.08 -28.14 -20.35
C PRO A 173 10.07 -27.50 -21.32
N ALA A 174 9.51 -28.32 -22.22
CA ALA A 174 8.42 -27.91 -23.08
C ALA A 174 7.22 -27.45 -22.22
N GLY A 175 6.62 -26.29 -22.56
CA GLY A 175 5.52 -25.68 -21.79
C GLY A 175 5.93 -24.57 -20.81
N LEU A 176 7.17 -24.07 -20.91
CA LEU A 176 7.67 -22.93 -20.11
C LEU A 176 8.14 -21.77 -21.01
N ALA A 177 7.35 -21.42 -22.03
CA ALA A 177 7.78 -20.51 -23.11
C ALA A 177 8.13 -19.09 -22.62
N ASN A 178 7.43 -18.59 -21.60
CA ASN A 178 7.67 -17.28 -20.98
C ASN A 178 8.69 -17.33 -19.82
N TYR A 179 9.31 -18.47 -19.53
CA TYR A 179 10.32 -18.57 -18.48
C TYR A 179 11.71 -18.15 -18.98
N ARG A 180 12.46 -17.48 -18.12
CA ARG A 180 13.84 -17.04 -18.36
C ARG A 180 14.69 -17.34 -17.13
N ARG A 181 15.88 -17.87 -17.37
CA ARG A 181 16.83 -18.20 -16.31
C ARG A 181 17.71 -17.02 -15.97
N LEU A 182 17.91 -16.82 -14.68
CA LEU A 182 18.90 -15.92 -14.11
C LEU A 182 20.06 -16.74 -13.54
N PRO A 183 21.29 -16.18 -13.56
CA PRO A 183 22.42 -16.80 -12.89
C PRO A 183 22.11 -17.04 -11.40
N PRO A 184 22.52 -18.20 -10.83
CA PRO A 184 22.24 -18.51 -9.44
C PRO A 184 22.87 -17.48 -8.50
N LYS A 185 22.17 -17.16 -7.41
CA LYS A 185 22.69 -16.27 -6.36
C LYS A 185 23.83 -16.98 -5.61
N ASP A 186 25.07 -16.52 -5.75
CA ASP A 186 26.20 -16.95 -4.90
C ASP A 186 26.12 -16.27 -3.52
N VAL A 187 25.10 -16.66 -2.75
CA VAL A 187 24.79 -16.09 -1.44
C VAL A 187 24.36 -17.21 -0.49
N PRO A 188 24.98 -17.31 0.70
CA PRO A 188 24.56 -18.26 1.72
C PRO A 188 23.10 -18.01 2.14
N PRO A 189 22.28 -19.06 2.37
CA PRO A 189 20.87 -18.93 2.75
C PRO A 189 20.60 -18.01 3.94
N ALA A 190 21.54 -17.95 4.89
CA ALA A 190 21.45 -17.11 6.08
C ALA A 190 21.46 -15.60 5.77
N LYS A 191 21.95 -15.17 4.60
CA LYS A 191 22.02 -13.75 4.21
C LYS A 191 20.74 -13.28 3.51
N ARG A 192 19.60 -13.44 4.17
CA ARG A 192 18.26 -13.09 3.65
C ARG A 192 18.20 -11.68 3.03
N LYS A 193 18.77 -10.67 3.68
CA LYS A 193 18.76 -9.28 3.19
C LYS A 193 19.51 -9.11 1.87
N LYS A 194 20.63 -9.82 1.69
CA LYS A 194 21.37 -9.85 0.43
C LYS A 194 20.53 -10.54 -0.66
N HIS A 195 19.87 -11.66 -0.35
CA HIS A 195 18.96 -12.31 -1.31
C HIS A 195 17.86 -11.36 -1.81
N LEU A 196 17.11 -10.71 -0.91
CA LEU A 196 16.05 -9.78 -1.28
C LEU A 196 16.55 -8.63 -2.16
N ARG A 197 17.73 -8.09 -1.86
CA ARG A 197 18.33 -7.02 -2.66
C ARG A 197 18.72 -7.46 -4.07
N LEU A 198 19.25 -8.67 -4.21
CA LEU A 198 19.53 -9.25 -5.53
C LEU A 198 18.25 -9.54 -6.32
N ASP A 199 17.18 -9.97 -5.64
CA ASP A 199 15.88 -10.22 -6.26
C ASP A 199 15.28 -8.92 -6.83
N HIS A 200 15.37 -7.81 -6.08
CA HIS A 200 14.98 -6.49 -6.58
C HIS A 200 15.86 -6.02 -7.74
N ALA A 201 17.19 -6.20 -7.66
CA ALA A 201 18.10 -5.86 -8.75
C ALA A 201 17.78 -6.62 -10.04
N ALA A 202 17.47 -7.92 -9.93
CA ALA A 202 17.10 -8.75 -11.07
C ALA A 202 15.80 -8.27 -11.75
N LEU A 203 14.77 -7.91 -10.97
CA LEU A 203 13.52 -7.35 -11.50
C LEU A 203 13.73 -5.98 -12.13
N LEU A 204 14.52 -5.11 -11.49
CA LEU A 204 14.91 -3.80 -12.02
C LEU A 204 15.60 -3.96 -13.38
N GLN A 205 16.62 -4.81 -13.47
CA GLN A 205 17.35 -5.07 -14.70
C GLN A 205 16.43 -5.65 -15.79
N ALA A 206 15.54 -6.57 -15.41
CA ALA A 206 14.59 -7.15 -16.35
C ALA A 206 13.65 -6.08 -16.94
N CYS A 207 13.13 -5.17 -16.11
CA CYS A 207 12.28 -4.07 -16.55
C CYS A 207 13.03 -2.98 -17.31
N GLN A 208 14.28 -2.66 -16.97
CA GLN A 208 15.10 -1.72 -17.73
C GLN A 208 15.26 -2.14 -19.20
N ARG A 209 15.39 -3.45 -19.47
CA ARG A 209 15.46 -3.99 -20.86
C ARG A 209 14.20 -3.71 -21.69
N ARG A 210 13.06 -3.48 -21.04
CA ARG A 210 11.80 -3.11 -21.71
C ARG A 210 11.73 -1.63 -22.07
N GLN A 211 12.58 -0.81 -21.47
CA GLN A 211 12.59 0.66 -21.63
C GLN A 211 11.24 1.32 -21.27
N ALA A 212 10.42 0.65 -20.45
CA ALA A 212 9.18 1.22 -19.94
C ALA A 212 9.48 2.48 -19.10
N PRO A 213 8.71 3.58 -19.25
CA PRO A 213 8.88 4.81 -18.49
C PRO A 213 8.84 4.63 -16.97
N TYR A 214 8.11 3.62 -16.48
CA TYR A 214 7.99 3.33 -15.06
C TYR A 214 8.20 1.85 -14.75
N PHE A 215 8.90 1.60 -13.65
CA PHE A 215 9.00 0.30 -13.00
C PHE A 215 8.13 0.28 -11.75
N VAL A 216 7.33 -0.76 -11.55
CA VAL A 216 6.51 -0.93 -10.34
C VAL A 216 6.92 -2.23 -9.68
N ILE A 217 7.50 -2.13 -8.49
CA ILE A 217 7.75 -3.32 -7.67
C ILE A 217 6.55 -3.57 -6.76
N ILE A 218 6.05 -4.81 -6.75
CA ILE A 218 4.88 -5.20 -5.96
C ILE A 218 5.19 -6.50 -5.22
N GLU A 219 4.88 -6.57 -3.92
CA GLU A 219 5.00 -7.81 -3.14
C GLU A 219 3.92 -8.83 -3.56
N ASP A 220 4.22 -10.12 -3.44
CA ASP A 220 3.31 -11.18 -3.85
C ASP A 220 2.12 -11.41 -2.88
N ASP A 221 2.10 -10.75 -1.72
CA ASP A 221 1.04 -10.84 -0.70
C ASP A 221 0.16 -9.58 -0.61
N VAL A 222 -0.14 -9.02 -1.79
CA VAL A 222 -1.09 -7.90 -1.96
C VAL A 222 -2.36 -8.31 -2.68
N ILE A 223 -3.38 -7.46 -2.57
CA ILE A 223 -4.56 -7.45 -3.43
C ILE A 223 -4.81 -6.03 -3.95
N ALA A 224 -5.08 -5.88 -5.25
CA ALA A 224 -5.29 -4.57 -5.87
C ALA A 224 -6.77 -4.17 -5.91
N SER A 225 -7.04 -2.86 -5.78
CA SER A 225 -8.34 -2.26 -6.07
C SER A 225 -8.65 -2.34 -7.58
N ARG A 226 -9.94 -2.34 -7.96
CA ARG A 226 -10.35 -2.46 -9.38
C ARG A 226 -9.82 -1.32 -10.26
N ASP A 227 -9.64 -0.14 -9.69
CA ASP A 227 -9.21 1.08 -10.37
C ASP A 227 -7.72 1.39 -10.15
N TRP A 228 -6.93 0.42 -9.66
CA TRP A 228 -5.53 0.63 -9.28
C TRP A 228 -4.69 1.21 -10.42
N TYR A 229 -4.88 0.71 -11.65
CA TYR A 229 -4.10 1.12 -12.82
C TYR A 229 -4.42 2.55 -13.25
N LYS A 230 -5.71 2.89 -13.31
CA LYS A 230 -6.18 4.25 -13.62
C LYS A 230 -5.65 5.26 -12.61
N ARG A 231 -5.69 4.90 -11.32
CA ARG A 231 -5.20 5.75 -10.23
C ARG A 231 -3.67 5.85 -10.22
N LEU A 232 -2.96 4.79 -10.59
CA LEU A 232 -1.51 4.80 -10.80
C LEU A 232 -1.15 5.77 -11.93
N ARG A 233 -1.75 5.62 -13.12
CA ARG A 233 -1.55 6.50 -14.28
C ARG A 233 -1.78 7.96 -13.91
N TRP A 234 -2.94 8.25 -13.32
CA TRP A 234 -3.26 9.60 -12.84
C TRP A 234 -2.21 10.13 -11.85
N GLY A 235 -1.77 9.31 -10.88
CA GLY A 235 -0.78 9.73 -9.89
C GLY A 235 0.60 9.99 -10.47
N LEU A 236 1.02 9.20 -11.47
CA LEU A 236 2.27 9.41 -12.20
C LEU A 236 2.21 10.70 -13.03
N ASP A 237 1.12 10.90 -13.78
CA ASP A 237 0.91 12.11 -14.58
C ASP A 237 0.87 13.37 -13.69
N GLU A 238 0.17 13.31 -12.55
CA GLU A 238 0.13 14.39 -11.56
C GLU A 238 1.53 14.65 -10.98
N ALA A 239 2.28 13.61 -10.62
CA ALA A 239 3.63 13.75 -10.07
C ALA A 239 4.61 14.40 -11.05
N GLU A 240 4.59 14.01 -12.33
CA GLU A 240 5.42 14.63 -13.37
C GLU A 240 5.01 16.08 -13.69
N SER A 241 3.73 16.42 -13.51
CA SER A 241 3.25 17.79 -13.75
C SER A 241 3.52 18.76 -12.59
N THR A 242 3.59 18.25 -11.35
CA THR A 242 3.69 19.06 -10.13
C THR A 242 5.10 19.10 -9.54
N HIS A 243 5.98 18.18 -9.93
CA HIS A 243 7.34 18.07 -9.42
C HIS A 243 8.34 18.01 -10.56
N SER A 244 9.56 18.53 -10.35
CA SER A 244 10.62 18.35 -11.34
C SER A 244 11.00 16.87 -11.41
N PRO A 245 11.46 16.35 -12.56
CA PRO A 245 11.79 14.93 -12.69
C PRO A 245 12.79 14.41 -11.65
N ARG A 246 13.68 15.26 -11.13
CA ARG A 246 14.68 14.87 -10.11
C ARG A 246 14.25 15.12 -8.67
N ASP A 247 13.01 15.55 -8.43
CA ASP A 247 12.56 15.95 -7.10
C ASP A 247 11.92 14.79 -6.32
N TRP A 248 11.54 13.70 -6.96
CA TRP A 248 10.85 12.56 -6.32
C TRP A 248 11.41 11.22 -6.78
N LEU A 249 11.44 10.23 -5.88
CA LEU A 249 12.01 8.90 -6.17
C LEU A 249 10.96 7.88 -6.56
N TYR A 250 9.85 7.85 -5.82
CA TYR A 250 8.79 6.86 -6.05
C TYR A 250 7.41 7.37 -5.60
N LEU A 251 6.39 6.67 -6.10
CA LEU A 251 4.99 6.78 -5.73
C LEU A 251 4.56 5.49 -5.01
N ARG A 252 4.16 5.61 -3.73
CA ARG A 252 3.62 4.49 -2.95
C ARG A 252 2.20 4.16 -3.39
N LEU A 253 1.97 2.87 -3.63
CA LEU A 253 0.67 2.28 -3.94
C LEU A 253 0.00 1.67 -2.70
N PHE A 254 0.78 1.51 -1.63
CA PHE A 254 0.37 1.08 -0.32
C PHE A 254 1.12 1.87 0.76
N TYR A 255 0.42 2.15 1.85
CA TYR A 255 1.02 2.54 3.12
C TYR A 255 0.15 2.03 4.26
N SER A 256 0.76 1.70 5.40
CA SER A 256 -0.01 1.31 6.58
C SER A 256 -0.39 2.52 7.45
N GLU A 257 -1.69 2.67 7.71
CA GLU A 257 -2.23 3.71 8.58
C GLU A 257 -1.88 3.47 10.07
N THR A 258 -1.40 2.28 10.43
CA THR A 258 -0.90 1.94 11.77
C THR A 258 0.24 2.85 12.22
N PHE A 259 1.03 3.38 11.28
CA PHE A 259 2.16 4.24 11.58
C PHE A 259 1.82 5.73 11.49
N LEU A 260 0.62 6.12 11.08
CA LEU A 260 0.19 7.52 10.95
C LEU A 260 -0.43 8.08 12.24
N GLY A 261 0.03 7.60 13.40
CA GLY A 261 -0.46 8.03 14.71
C GLY A 261 0.05 9.41 15.14
N TRP A 262 -0.12 9.73 16.42
CA TRP A 262 0.38 10.96 17.01
C TRP A 262 1.91 10.92 17.15
N HIS A 263 2.61 11.87 16.52
CA HIS A 263 4.07 11.94 16.45
C HIS A 263 4.60 13.29 16.93
N ALA A 264 5.76 13.29 17.60
CA ALA A 264 6.31 14.50 18.23
C ALA A 264 6.71 15.59 17.21
N GLU A 265 6.98 15.18 15.98
CA GLU A 265 7.38 16.02 14.85
C GLU A 265 6.24 16.92 14.34
N GLU A 266 5.01 16.67 14.76
CA GLU A 266 3.82 17.49 14.45
C GLU A 266 3.35 18.36 15.64
N ASP A 267 4.20 18.56 16.65
CA ASP A 267 3.89 19.28 17.89
C ASP A 267 3.28 20.68 17.69
N LEU A 268 3.78 21.47 16.72
CA LEU A 268 3.27 22.80 16.40
C LEU A 268 1.84 22.74 15.84
N ILE A 269 1.53 21.72 15.04
CA ILE A 269 0.18 21.48 14.53
C ILE A 269 -0.73 21.15 15.73
N TYR A 270 -0.29 20.28 16.63
CA TYR A 270 -1.05 19.91 17.82
C TYR A 270 -1.28 21.10 18.74
N LEU A 271 -0.25 21.91 19.01
CA LEU A 271 -0.33 23.12 19.81
C LEU A 271 -1.33 24.11 19.23
N ARG A 272 -1.27 24.38 17.92
CA ARG A 272 -2.24 25.24 17.23
C ARG A 272 -3.67 24.75 17.47
N ASN A 273 -3.91 23.45 17.31
CA ASN A 273 -5.25 22.88 17.46
C ASN A 273 -5.73 22.91 18.92
N ILE A 274 -4.84 22.65 19.89
CA ILE A 274 -5.12 22.81 21.32
C ILE A 274 -5.50 24.27 21.64
N LEU A 275 -4.74 25.24 21.12
CA LEU A 275 -5.02 26.66 21.32
C LEU A 275 -6.37 27.07 20.69
N LEU A 276 -6.69 26.56 19.50
CA LEU A 276 -7.99 26.79 18.87
C LEU A 276 -9.13 26.24 19.73
N VAL A 277 -9.02 25.01 20.24
CA VAL A 277 -10.01 24.43 21.17
C VAL A 277 -10.12 25.29 22.43
N TYR A 278 -8.98 25.72 23.01
CA TYR A 278 -8.95 26.58 24.18
C TYR A 278 -9.67 27.91 23.93
N PHE A 279 -9.40 28.60 22.82
CA PHE A 279 -10.05 29.88 22.50
C PHE A 279 -11.54 29.71 22.21
N CYS A 280 -11.95 28.64 21.52
CA CYS A 280 -13.36 28.33 21.28
C CYS A 280 -14.11 28.09 22.59
N VAL A 281 -13.59 27.21 23.46
CA VAL A 281 -14.21 26.93 24.76
C VAL A 281 -14.21 28.18 25.63
N SER A 282 -13.09 28.90 25.72
CA SER A 282 -12.99 30.13 26.53
C SER A 282 -13.90 31.25 26.02
N GLY A 283 -14.08 31.37 24.71
CA GLY A 283 -15.02 32.32 24.10
C GLY A 283 -16.48 31.99 24.43
N LEU A 284 -16.87 30.71 24.28
CA LEU A 284 -18.21 30.21 24.60
C LEU A 284 -18.52 30.27 26.10
N THR A 285 -17.48 30.11 26.94
CA THR A 285 -17.59 30.08 28.40
C THR A 285 -17.14 31.37 29.06
N ARG A 286 -16.93 32.46 28.31
CA ARG A 286 -16.55 33.79 28.84
C ARG A 286 -17.55 34.35 29.86
N HIS A 287 -18.77 33.79 29.87
CA HIS A 287 -19.84 34.09 30.82
C HIS A 287 -19.95 33.08 31.99
N MET A 288 -19.17 32.00 31.99
CA MET A 288 -19.01 31.11 33.14
C MET A 288 -18.10 31.79 34.17
N ARG A 289 -18.67 32.18 35.30
CA ARG A 289 -17.97 32.90 36.38
C ARG A 289 -16.87 32.10 37.08
N THR A 290 -16.75 30.80 36.81
CA THR A 290 -15.83 29.89 37.50
C THR A 290 -14.77 29.36 36.55
N TYR A 291 -13.52 29.76 36.79
CA TYR A 291 -12.34 29.24 36.10
C TYR A 291 -12.29 27.71 36.06
N ILE A 292 -12.77 27.05 37.12
CA ILE A 292 -12.88 25.58 37.23
C ILE A 292 -13.68 24.98 36.05
N GLY A 293 -14.80 25.59 35.66
CA GLY A 293 -15.65 25.10 34.58
C GLY A 293 -14.97 25.22 33.21
N VAL A 294 -14.28 26.33 32.98
CA VAL A 294 -13.51 26.57 31.74
C VAL A 294 -12.36 25.58 31.63
N TYR A 295 -11.58 25.37 32.71
CA TYR A 295 -10.50 24.40 32.72
C TYR A 295 -11.00 22.97 32.51
N PHE A 296 -12.08 22.56 33.20
CA PHE A 296 -12.64 21.23 33.04
C PHE A 296 -13.06 20.96 31.58
N TRP A 297 -13.87 21.84 30.98
CA TRP A 297 -14.33 21.62 29.62
C TRP A 297 -13.20 21.68 28.61
N THR A 298 -12.26 22.60 28.78
CA THR A 298 -11.09 22.67 27.89
C THR A 298 -10.30 21.37 27.92
N THR A 299 -9.99 20.85 29.11
CA THR A 299 -9.30 19.57 29.27
C THR A 299 -10.14 18.42 28.68
N ALA A 300 -11.45 18.41 28.88
CA ALA A 300 -12.33 17.36 28.36
C ALA A 300 -12.41 17.34 26.81
N PHE A 301 -12.47 18.50 26.16
CA PHE A 301 -12.45 18.59 24.69
C PHE A 301 -11.07 18.30 24.10
N ILE A 302 -9.99 18.74 24.76
CA ILE A 302 -8.62 18.37 24.36
C ILE A 302 -8.41 16.85 24.50
N ALA A 303 -8.85 16.25 25.61
CA ALA A 303 -8.77 14.81 25.78
C ALA A 303 -9.55 14.07 24.68
N LEU A 304 -10.78 14.51 24.39
CA LEU A 304 -11.59 13.92 23.32
C LEU A 304 -10.93 14.06 21.95
N HIS A 305 -10.25 15.18 21.69
CA HIS A 305 -9.48 15.41 20.46
C HIS A 305 -8.43 14.31 20.23
N PHE A 306 -7.57 14.07 21.23
CA PHE A 306 -6.55 13.02 21.11
C PHE A 306 -7.15 11.62 21.15
N MET A 307 -8.22 11.40 21.93
CA MET A 307 -8.94 10.12 21.95
C MET A 307 -9.60 9.77 20.62
N ALA A 308 -10.01 10.75 19.81
CA ALA A 308 -10.63 10.50 18.52
C ALA A 308 -9.64 9.83 17.54
N GLY A 309 -8.34 10.12 17.64
CA GLY A 309 -7.30 9.55 16.80
C GLY A 309 -6.87 10.47 15.65
N ARG A 310 -5.59 10.36 15.28
CA ARG A 310 -4.90 11.21 14.31
C ARG A 310 -5.37 10.97 12.89
N VAL A 311 -5.57 9.73 12.47
CA VAL A 311 -5.99 9.38 11.10
C VAL A 311 -7.46 9.73 10.89
N PHE A 312 -8.29 9.60 11.93
CA PHE A 312 -9.70 9.96 11.90
C PHE A 312 -9.91 11.47 11.74
N LEU A 313 -9.13 12.28 12.46
CA LEU A 313 -9.27 13.74 12.44
C LEU A 313 -8.52 14.42 11.30
N TYR A 314 -7.35 13.89 10.95
CA TYR A 314 -6.40 14.55 10.06
C TYR A 314 -5.88 13.58 8.98
N GLY A 315 -6.67 12.58 8.63
CA GLY A 315 -6.36 11.68 7.52
C GLY A 315 -6.16 12.45 6.22
N TYR A 316 -5.33 11.90 5.34
CA TYR A 316 -5.11 12.49 4.03
C TYR A 316 -6.42 12.52 3.22
N SER A 317 -6.66 13.61 2.50
CA SER A 317 -7.73 13.65 1.50
C SER A 317 -7.40 12.74 0.32
N PRO A 318 -8.38 12.26 -0.45
CA PRO A 318 -8.09 11.53 -1.68
C PRO A 318 -7.20 12.36 -2.62
N GLY A 319 -6.19 11.73 -3.21
CA GLY A 319 -5.25 12.38 -4.14
C GLY A 319 -3.80 11.91 -4.00
N LEU A 320 -2.89 12.70 -4.57
CA LEU A 320 -1.45 12.53 -4.49
C LEU A 320 -0.92 13.35 -3.33
N HIS A 321 -0.18 12.73 -2.40
CA HIS A 321 0.39 13.41 -1.25
C HIS A 321 1.86 13.07 -1.08
N GLU A 322 2.65 14.05 -0.62
CA GLU A 322 3.96 13.75 -0.07
C GLU A 322 3.79 13.04 1.27
N MET A 323 4.51 11.94 1.45
CA MET A 323 4.53 11.14 2.67
C MET A 323 6.00 10.89 3.05
N PRO A 324 6.70 11.93 3.54
CA PRO A 324 8.14 11.84 3.81
C PRO A 324 8.43 10.91 4.99
N ASN A 325 7.51 10.81 5.95
CA ASN A 325 7.67 10.00 7.14
C ASN A 325 6.50 9.04 7.32
N TYR A 326 6.73 7.98 8.08
CA TYR A 326 5.72 7.01 8.55
C TYR A 326 4.95 6.25 7.46
N GLY A 327 5.27 6.45 6.19
CA GLY A 327 4.87 5.58 5.10
C GLY A 327 5.64 4.27 5.18
N CYS A 328 5.29 3.39 6.12
CA CYS A 328 5.88 2.08 6.14
C CYS A 328 5.40 1.24 4.96
N CYS A 329 6.37 0.46 4.50
CA CYS A 329 6.26 -0.87 3.92
C CYS A 329 6.17 -0.83 2.38
N GLY A 330 6.98 -1.66 1.73
CA GLY A 330 7.22 -1.63 0.28
C GLY A 330 6.28 -2.51 -0.54
N GLN A 331 5.02 -2.72 -0.12
CA GLN A 331 4.06 -3.60 -0.81
C GLN A 331 3.84 -3.24 -2.27
N GLY A 332 3.98 -1.95 -2.63
CA GLY A 332 3.92 -1.48 -3.99
C GLY A 332 4.54 -0.09 -4.15
N LEU A 333 5.59 0.02 -4.97
CA LEU A 333 6.27 1.27 -5.27
C LEU A 333 6.42 1.42 -6.79
N ALA A 334 5.93 2.53 -7.34
CA ALA A 334 6.15 2.93 -8.72
C ALA A 334 7.34 3.91 -8.80
N ILE A 335 8.30 3.60 -9.66
CA ILE A 335 9.60 4.26 -9.74
C ILE A 335 9.86 4.67 -11.20
N PRO A 336 10.15 5.94 -11.48
CA PRO A 336 10.52 6.38 -12.81
C PRO A 336 11.81 5.72 -13.33
N ASN A 337 11.84 5.40 -14.62
CA ASN A 337 12.96 4.69 -15.28
C ASN A 337 14.32 5.37 -15.04
N ARG A 338 14.33 6.70 -15.02
CA ARG A 338 15.52 7.53 -14.76
C ARG A 338 16.26 7.23 -13.45
N HIS A 339 15.61 6.60 -12.47
CA HIS A 339 16.23 6.25 -11.18
C HIS A 339 16.73 4.79 -11.13
N LEU A 340 16.35 3.94 -12.09
CA LEU A 340 16.57 2.49 -11.96
C LEU A 340 18.05 2.12 -12.01
N ALA A 341 18.87 2.81 -12.82
CA ALA A 341 20.30 2.55 -12.88
C ALA A 341 21.01 2.85 -11.56
N MET A 342 20.63 3.95 -10.90
CA MET A 342 21.15 4.30 -9.56
C MET A 342 20.69 3.27 -8.52
N LEU A 343 19.40 2.89 -8.54
CA LEU A 343 18.88 1.90 -7.60
C LEU A 343 19.57 0.55 -7.77
N GLU A 344 19.72 0.07 -9.01
CA GLU A 344 20.40 -1.20 -9.31
C GLU A 344 21.83 -1.22 -8.74
N ASP A 345 22.61 -0.16 -8.99
CA ASP A 345 23.96 -0.04 -8.44
C ASP A 345 23.94 -0.11 -6.91
N ARG A 346 23.06 0.65 -6.27
CA ARG A 346 22.88 0.63 -4.81
C ARG A 346 22.43 -0.74 -4.31
N PHE A 347 21.59 -1.48 -5.04
CA PHE A 347 21.15 -2.83 -4.67
C PHE A 347 22.28 -3.86 -4.71
N LEU A 348 23.24 -3.70 -5.61
CA LEU A 348 24.37 -4.62 -5.80
C LEU A 348 25.55 -4.35 -4.85
N GLN A 349 25.69 -3.13 -4.33
CA GLN A 349 26.85 -2.74 -3.51
C GLN A 349 26.72 -3.05 -2.00
N PRO A 350 27.77 -3.54 -1.32
CA PRO A 350 27.76 -3.69 0.13
C PRO A 350 27.68 -2.32 0.85
N PRO A 351 27.20 -2.25 2.11
CA PRO A 351 26.89 -3.39 2.97
C PRO A 351 25.42 -3.83 2.91
N PHE A 352 25.17 -5.14 2.96
CA PHE A 352 23.81 -5.74 2.86
C PHE A 352 23.06 -5.77 4.21
N LEU A 353 23.00 -4.63 4.89
CA LEU A 353 22.50 -4.53 6.28
C LEU A 353 20.99 -4.32 6.39
N ILE A 354 20.35 -3.85 5.33
CA ILE A 354 18.91 -3.56 5.28
C ILE A 354 18.24 -4.34 4.13
N ALA A 355 16.93 -4.55 4.26
CA ALA A 355 16.12 -5.17 3.20
C ALA A 355 15.94 -4.19 2.03
N GLY A 356 15.42 -4.70 0.91
CA GLY A 356 15.43 -3.94 -0.33
C GLY A 356 14.44 -2.77 -0.38
N ASP A 357 13.28 -2.90 0.25
CA ASP A 357 12.31 -1.82 0.44
C ASP A 357 12.88 -0.71 1.34
N ALA A 358 13.54 -1.09 2.45
CA ALA A 358 14.20 -0.15 3.35
C ALA A 358 15.37 0.59 2.68
N LEU A 359 16.06 -0.05 1.72
CA LEU A 359 17.13 0.61 0.96
C LEU A 359 16.58 1.73 0.07
N ILE A 360 15.43 1.53 -0.59
CA ILE A 360 14.81 2.59 -1.40
C ILE A 360 14.42 3.79 -0.53
N GLU A 361 13.90 3.55 0.67
CA GLU A 361 13.62 4.61 1.66
C GLU A 361 14.89 5.35 2.11
N GLU A 362 15.97 4.61 2.38
CA GLU A 362 17.26 5.19 2.79
C GLU A 362 17.83 6.08 1.68
N ILE A 363 17.84 5.60 0.44
CA ILE A 363 18.26 6.37 -0.74
C ILE A 363 17.44 7.65 -0.88
N ALA A 364 16.11 7.57 -0.75
CA ALA A 364 15.26 8.74 -0.83
C ALA A 364 15.63 9.80 0.23
N ASN A 365 15.95 9.36 1.46
CA ASN A 365 16.34 10.26 2.54
C ASN A 365 17.73 10.87 2.33
N GLU A 366 18.71 10.05 1.95
CA GLU A 366 20.11 10.46 1.74
C GLU A 366 20.22 11.49 0.60
N ASP A 367 19.55 11.22 -0.52
CA ASP A 367 19.64 12.03 -1.72
C ASP A 367 18.59 13.16 -1.75
N GLY A 368 17.75 13.26 -0.72
CA GLY A 368 16.75 14.32 -0.56
C GLY A 368 15.56 14.22 -1.52
N PHE A 369 15.24 13.03 -2.01
CA PHE A 369 14.08 12.81 -2.88
C PHE A 369 12.77 12.84 -2.11
N ARG A 370 11.74 13.44 -2.71
CA ARG A 370 10.36 13.33 -2.24
C ARG A 370 9.85 11.90 -2.39
N LYS A 371 8.98 11.54 -1.46
CA LYS A 371 8.32 10.24 -1.38
C LYS A 371 6.82 10.47 -1.47
N LEU A 372 6.22 10.08 -2.59
CA LEU A 372 4.81 10.36 -2.86
C LEU A 372 3.96 9.15 -2.51
N ALA A 373 2.66 9.34 -2.27
CA ALA A 373 1.70 8.27 -2.00
C ALA A 373 0.34 8.57 -2.64
N LEU A 374 -0.30 7.53 -3.18
CA LEU A 374 -1.70 7.58 -3.57
C LEU A 374 -2.59 7.38 -2.35
N VAL A 375 -3.55 8.30 -2.17
CA VAL A 375 -4.54 8.25 -1.10
C VAL A 375 -5.94 8.12 -1.70
N PRO A 376 -6.77 7.17 -1.23
CA PRO A 376 -6.40 6.03 -0.38
C PRO A 376 -5.42 5.07 -1.08
N SER A 377 -4.83 4.09 -0.39
CA SER A 377 -3.99 3.09 -1.07
C SER A 377 -4.75 2.38 -2.20
N VAL A 378 -4.05 1.99 -3.26
CA VAL A 378 -4.62 1.19 -4.37
C VAL A 378 -4.33 -0.31 -4.23
N LEU A 379 -3.45 -0.67 -3.29
CA LEU A 379 -3.17 -2.04 -2.88
C LEU A 379 -3.52 -2.22 -1.39
N GLN A 380 -3.66 -3.48 -0.98
CA GLN A 380 -3.78 -3.89 0.41
C GLN A 380 -2.95 -5.14 0.68
N HIS A 381 -2.26 -5.17 1.83
CA HIS A 381 -1.55 -6.35 2.30
C HIS A 381 -2.53 -7.42 2.79
N VAL A 382 -2.48 -8.61 2.21
CA VAL A 382 -3.34 -9.75 2.61
C VAL A 382 -2.59 -10.81 3.42
N GLY A 383 -1.28 -10.64 3.63
CA GLY A 383 -0.44 -11.50 4.47
C GLY A 383 -0.69 -11.37 5.98
N VAL A 384 -1.95 -11.21 6.39
CA VAL A 384 -2.41 -10.97 7.77
C VAL A 384 -2.12 -12.16 8.69
N ARG A 385 -2.12 -13.39 8.17
CA ARG A 385 -1.69 -14.60 8.89
C ARG A 385 -0.18 -14.75 8.73
N GLY A 386 0.57 -14.58 9.82
CA GLY A 386 2.02 -14.71 9.81
C GLY A 386 2.47 -16.04 9.17
N SER A 387 2.92 -15.98 7.91
CA SER A 387 3.31 -17.14 7.10
C SER A 387 4.64 -17.78 7.51
N SER A 388 5.23 -17.33 8.62
CA SER A 388 6.54 -17.79 9.12
C SER A 388 6.48 -18.44 10.51
N ALA A 389 5.30 -18.55 11.13
CA ALA A 389 5.16 -19.25 12.41
C ALA A 389 3.73 -19.81 12.63
N PRO A 390 3.59 -21.06 13.11
CA PRO A 390 2.32 -21.57 13.64
C PRO A 390 1.81 -20.65 14.76
N GLY A 391 0.57 -20.16 14.67
CA GLY A 391 0.01 -19.22 15.65
C GLY A 391 0.42 -17.75 15.46
N GLY A 392 0.91 -17.37 14.27
CA GLY A 392 1.40 -16.02 13.96
C GLY A 392 0.38 -14.90 14.26
N LYS A 393 0.83 -13.89 15.00
CA LYS A 393 0.08 -12.64 15.26
C LYS A 393 -0.34 -12.00 13.94
N ILE A 394 -1.54 -11.40 13.92
CA ILE A 394 -2.01 -10.51 12.86
C ILE A 394 -0.89 -9.51 12.51
N ARG A 395 -0.40 -9.53 11.27
CA ARG A 395 0.58 -8.53 10.82
C ARG A 395 -0.07 -7.14 10.89
N LYS A 396 0.67 -6.18 11.44
CA LYS A 396 0.22 -4.79 11.65
C LYS A 396 0.16 -3.95 10.36
N THR A 397 0.60 -4.53 9.25
CA THR A 397 0.65 -3.90 7.94
C THR A 397 -0.75 -3.95 7.33
N PHE A 398 -1.50 -2.87 7.46
CA PHE A 398 -2.89 -2.78 7.03
C PHE A 398 -3.26 -1.34 6.67
N ASN A 399 -4.07 -1.15 5.62
CA ASN A 399 -4.64 0.14 5.25
C ASN A 399 -6.16 0.12 5.51
N PHE A 400 -6.62 0.79 6.58
CA PHE A 400 -8.04 0.74 6.95
C PHE A 400 -8.92 1.53 5.96
N SER A 401 -8.36 2.50 5.23
CA SER A 401 -9.07 3.19 4.16
C SER A 401 -9.34 2.30 2.94
N PHE A 402 -8.44 1.38 2.60
CA PHE A 402 -8.65 0.42 1.51
C PHE A 402 -9.88 -0.44 1.76
N GLU A 403 -10.08 -0.91 3.00
CA GLU A 403 -11.25 -1.72 3.36
C GLU A 403 -12.58 -0.96 3.30
N ARG A 404 -12.53 0.39 3.20
CA ARG A 404 -13.72 1.25 3.07
C ARG A 404 -14.02 1.61 1.61
N LEU A 405 -13.21 1.18 0.65
CA LEU A 405 -13.47 1.38 -0.76
C LEU A 405 -14.80 0.70 -1.13
N ARG A 406 -15.73 1.50 -1.67
CA ARG A 406 -17.03 0.98 -2.09
C ARG A 406 -16.84 0.10 -3.33
N THR A 407 -17.56 -1.01 -3.37
CA THR A 407 -17.79 -1.78 -4.59
C THR A 407 -18.77 -0.99 -5.47
N THR A 408 -18.27 0.03 -6.18
CA THR A 408 -19.02 0.64 -7.28
C THR A 408 -18.84 -0.18 -8.53
#